data_AF-A0AAU4IG82-F1
#
_entry.id   AF-A0AAU4IG82-F1
#
_cell.length_a   1.000
_cell.length_b   1.000
_cell.length_c   1.000
_cell.angle_alpha   90.00
_cell.angle_beta   90.00
_cell.angle_gamma   90.00
#
_symmetry.space_group_name_H-M   'P 1'
#
loop_
_entity.id
_entity.type
_entity.pdbx_description
1 polymer ?
#
loop_
_entity_poly.entity_id
_entity_poly.type
_entity_poly.pdbx_seq_one_letter_code
_entity_poly.pdbx_strand_id
1 'polypeptide(L)'
;MSFEQQWAQQRQSTTAPGTGVLATAPPEKKKAADTIENVLQPGTTKAADAADEPTTAAVKAFAGWETATGLTKAHTHWDDQVKRLMGRLNSEKTSLRGASNLFTGNDQLTGQGFQPVTSKLSGL
;
A
#
# COMPACT_ATOMS: atom_id res chain seq x y z
N MET A 1 -9.72 9.62 15.36
CA MET A 1 -8.47 9.00 15.86
C MET A 1 -7.42 9.10 14.77
N SER A 2 -6.19 9.52 15.11
CA SER A 2 -5.10 9.75 14.15
C SER A 2 -4.28 8.48 13.88
N PHE A 3 -3.70 8.36 12.68
CA PHE A 3 -2.78 7.28 12.26
C PHE A 3 -1.62 7.08 13.25
N GLU A 4 -1.04 8.16 13.74
CA GLU A 4 0.04 8.15 14.73
C GLU A 4 -0.40 7.56 16.09
N GLN A 5 -1.65 7.79 16.48
CA GLN A 5 -2.20 7.25 17.73
C GLN A 5 -2.43 5.73 17.64
N GLN A 6 -2.81 5.22 16.46
CA GLN A 6 -2.92 3.78 16.22
C GLN A 6 -1.54 3.11 16.26
N TRP A 7 -0.51 3.78 15.75
CA TRP A 7 0.84 3.22 15.66
C TRP A 7 1.55 3.14 17.03
N ALA A 8 1.27 4.07 17.94
CA ALA A 8 1.83 4.07 19.30
C ALA A 8 1.21 2.98 20.21
N GLN A 9 -0.11 2.75 20.11
CA GLN A 9 -0.77 1.70 20.90
C GLN A 9 -0.36 0.28 20.46
N GLN A 10 -0.04 0.10 19.17
CA GLN A 10 0.27 -1.23 18.61
C GLN A 10 1.67 -1.75 18.99
N ARG A 11 2.55 -0.90 19.55
CA ARG A 11 3.85 -1.33 20.11
C ARG A 11 3.76 -1.92 21.53
N GLN A 12 2.61 -1.79 22.20
CA GLN A 12 2.48 -2.13 23.62
C GLN A 12 1.88 -3.52 23.89
N SER A 13 1.63 -4.36 22.88
CA SER A 13 1.25 -5.75 23.12
C SER A 13 2.47 -6.58 23.54
N THR A 14 2.73 -6.62 24.83
CA THR A 14 3.69 -7.52 25.47
C THR A 14 3.19 -8.96 25.42
N THR A 15 4.02 -9.82 24.83
CA THR A 15 3.80 -11.25 24.58
C THR A 15 3.77 -12.06 25.88
N ALA A 16 2.66 -12.75 26.14
CA ALA A 16 2.65 -13.96 26.97
C ALA A 16 3.05 -15.18 26.11
N PRO A 17 3.78 -16.17 26.65
CA PRO A 17 4.16 -17.36 25.90
C PRO A 17 2.90 -18.16 25.56
N GLY A 18 2.58 -18.31 24.28
CA GLY A 18 1.42 -19.07 23.77
C GLY A 18 0.42 -18.27 22.94
N THR A 19 0.50 -16.94 22.92
CA THR A 19 -0.36 -16.06 22.12
C THR A 19 0.46 -15.14 21.22
N GLY A 20 1.46 -15.70 20.54
CA GLY A 20 2.33 -14.94 19.64
C GLY A 20 1.54 -14.42 18.45
N VAL A 21 1.34 -13.11 18.36
CA VAL A 21 1.08 -12.45 17.07
C VAL A 21 2.23 -12.85 16.16
N LEU A 22 1.92 -13.59 15.08
CA LEU A 22 2.94 -13.98 14.11
C LEU A 22 3.65 -12.71 13.61
N ALA A 23 4.98 -12.74 13.54
CA ALA A 23 5.82 -11.62 13.10
C ALA A 23 5.46 -11.08 11.70
N THR A 24 4.61 -11.81 10.97
CA THR A 24 4.18 -11.57 9.60
C THR A 24 2.95 -10.69 9.47
N ALA A 25 2.27 -10.28 10.56
CA ALA A 25 1.20 -9.26 10.60
C ALA A 25 0.36 -9.11 9.30
N PRO A 26 -0.39 -10.13 8.86
CA PRO A 26 -1.15 -10.09 7.59
C PRO A 26 -2.26 -9.02 7.53
N PRO A 27 -3.09 -8.83 8.59
CA PRO A 27 -4.12 -7.78 8.59
C PRO A 27 -3.55 -6.38 8.32
N GLU A 28 -2.37 -6.08 8.88
CA GLU A 28 -1.67 -4.82 8.70
C GLU A 28 -1.20 -4.63 7.26
N LYS A 29 -0.71 -5.69 6.61
CA LYS A 29 -0.33 -5.65 5.18
C LYS A 29 -1.54 -5.38 4.30
N LYS A 30 -2.68 -6.02 4.58
CA LYS A 30 -3.93 -5.75 3.89
C LYS A 30 -4.38 -4.29 4.07
N LYS A 31 -4.39 -3.79 5.31
CA LYS A 31 -4.74 -2.40 5.62
C LYS A 31 -3.83 -1.40 4.89
N ALA A 32 -2.52 -1.67 4.83
CA ALA A 32 -1.58 -0.83 4.10
C ALA A 32 -1.86 -0.83 2.59
N ALA A 33 -2.14 -2.00 2.00
CA ALA A 33 -2.53 -2.09 0.60
C ALA A 33 -3.83 -1.33 0.30
N ASP A 34 -4.83 -1.43 1.18
CA ASP A 34 -6.09 -0.71 1.05
C ASP A 34 -5.90 0.81 1.21
N THR A 35 -4.94 1.24 2.04
CA THR A 35 -4.59 2.65 2.17
C THR A 35 -3.93 3.18 0.89
N ILE A 36 -3.04 2.39 0.28
CA ILE A 36 -2.46 2.75 -1.02
C ILE A 36 -3.56 2.90 -2.08
N GLU A 37 -4.49 1.96 -2.16
CA GLU A 37 -5.55 1.95 -3.17
C GLU A 37 -6.57 3.07 -3.00
N ASN A 38 -7.06 3.27 -1.77
CA ASN A 38 -8.23 4.11 -1.53
C ASN A 38 -7.87 5.55 -1.14
N VAL A 39 -6.63 5.81 -0.74
CA VAL A 39 -6.20 7.13 -0.26
C VAL A 39 -5.05 7.66 -1.10
N LEU A 40 -3.94 6.94 -1.18
CA LEU A 40 -2.72 7.46 -1.79
C LEU A 40 -2.81 7.56 -3.31
N GLN A 41 -3.31 6.52 -3.99
CA GLN A 41 -3.49 6.54 -5.44
C GLN A 41 -4.45 7.67 -5.89
N PRO A 42 -5.69 7.79 -5.35
CA PRO A 42 -6.59 8.87 -5.73
C PRO A 42 -6.06 10.26 -5.35
N GLY A 43 -5.44 10.39 -4.16
CA GLY A 43 -4.85 11.65 -3.72
C GLY A 43 -3.69 12.10 -4.61
N THR A 44 -2.84 11.16 -5.06
CA THR A 44 -1.74 11.44 -5.98
C THR A 44 -2.25 11.87 -7.35
N THR A 45 -3.24 11.17 -7.90
CA THR A 45 -3.89 11.57 -9.16
C THR A 45 -4.48 12.97 -9.04
N LYS A 46 -5.28 13.23 -8.02
CA LYS A 46 -5.88 14.55 -7.81
C LYS A 46 -4.85 15.67 -7.70
N ALA A 47 -3.75 15.43 -6.98
CA ALA A 47 -2.68 16.41 -6.82
C ALA A 47 -1.91 16.63 -8.13
N ALA A 48 -1.73 15.60 -8.94
CA ALA A 48 -1.11 15.69 -10.26
C ALA A 48 -1.97 16.51 -11.22
N ASP A 49 -3.25 16.14 -11.36
CA ASP A 49 -4.19 16.79 -12.29
C ASP A 49 -4.40 18.28 -11.96
N ALA A 50 -4.22 18.68 -10.71
CA ALA A 50 -4.34 20.08 -10.29
C ALA A 50 -3.29 21.01 -10.93
N ALA A 51 -2.19 20.46 -11.45
CA ALA A 51 -1.14 21.24 -12.11
C ALA A 51 -1.41 21.46 -13.61
N ASP A 52 -2.25 20.63 -14.24
CA ASP A 52 -2.37 20.56 -15.71
C ASP A 52 -2.93 21.84 -16.32
N GLU A 53 -4.09 22.28 -15.82
CA GLU A 53 -4.81 23.45 -16.32
C GLU A 53 -4.02 24.77 -16.15
N PRO A 54 -3.51 25.11 -14.94
CA PRO A 54 -2.74 26.34 -14.77
C PRO A 54 -1.43 26.31 -15.57
N THR A 55 -0.78 25.15 -15.67
CA THR A 55 0.46 25.02 -16.45
C THR A 55 0.19 25.19 -17.94
N THR A 56 -0.87 24.57 -18.46
CA THR A 56 -1.29 24.73 -19.85
C THR A 56 -1.67 26.18 -20.17
N ALA A 57 -2.37 26.85 -19.26
CA ALA A 57 -2.71 28.27 -19.41
C ALA A 57 -1.46 29.15 -19.46
N ALA A 58 -0.50 28.93 -18.57
CA ALA A 58 0.76 29.66 -18.55
C ALA A 58 1.62 29.38 -19.80
N VAL A 59 1.68 28.14 -20.30
CA VAL A 59 2.36 27.82 -21.57
C VAL A 59 1.79 28.64 -22.73
N LYS A 60 0.45 28.75 -22.82
CA LYS A 60 -0.21 29.57 -23.84
C LYS A 60 0.09 31.05 -23.69
N ALA A 61 0.08 31.57 -22.45
CA ALA A 61 0.37 32.97 -22.16
C ALA A 61 1.81 33.38 -22.54
N PHE A 62 2.76 32.46 -22.42
CA PHE A 62 4.16 32.68 -22.78
C PHE A 62 4.51 32.22 -24.22
N ALA A 63 3.52 32.04 -25.09
CA ALA A 63 3.76 31.55 -26.45
C ALA A 63 4.77 32.44 -27.22
N GLY A 64 5.76 31.81 -27.84
CA GLY A 64 6.87 32.50 -28.53
C GLY A 64 8.07 32.83 -27.64
N TRP A 65 7.97 32.63 -26.33
CA TRP A 65 9.06 32.84 -25.38
C TRP A 65 9.71 31.51 -24.99
N GLU A 66 11.00 31.54 -24.65
CA GLU A 66 11.71 30.35 -24.15
C GLU A 66 11.06 29.79 -22.87
N THR A 67 10.42 30.64 -22.06
CA THR A 67 9.66 30.25 -20.87
C THR A 67 8.56 29.22 -21.18
N ALA A 68 7.83 29.35 -22.28
CA ALA A 68 6.81 28.36 -22.66
C ALA A 68 7.44 26.98 -22.95
N THR A 69 8.60 26.96 -23.60
CA THR A 69 9.37 25.72 -23.84
C THR A 69 9.86 25.12 -22.53
N GLY A 70 10.39 25.95 -21.62
CA GLY A 70 10.84 25.51 -20.30
C GLY A 70 9.70 24.93 -19.47
N LEU A 71 8.55 25.60 -19.46
CA LEU A 71 7.37 25.17 -18.71
C LEU A 71 6.78 23.87 -19.27
N THR A 72 6.70 23.72 -20.60
CA THR A 72 6.30 22.47 -21.24
C THR A 72 7.19 21.30 -20.80
N LYS A 73 8.52 21.48 -20.84
CA LYS A 73 9.48 20.45 -20.41
C LYS A 73 9.32 20.08 -18.93
N ALA A 74 9.17 21.10 -18.06
CA ALA A 74 8.95 20.88 -16.64
C ALA A 74 7.67 20.09 -16.38
N HIS A 75 6.58 20.41 -17.08
CA HIS A 75 5.32 19.69 -16.98
C HIS A 75 5.45 18.23 -17.43
N THR A 76 6.10 17.97 -18.56
CA THR A 76 6.36 16.59 -19.01
C THR A 76 7.15 15.79 -17.98
N HIS A 77 8.17 16.40 -17.35
CA HIS A 77 8.93 15.73 -16.28
C HIS A 77 8.12 15.49 -15.01
N TRP A 78 7.18 16.39 -14.69
CA TRP A 78 6.22 16.17 -13.62
C TRP A 78 5.34 14.95 -13.90
N ASP A 79 4.77 14.86 -15.11
CA ASP A 79 3.90 13.74 -15.51
C ASP A 79 4.65 12.40 -15.46
N ASP A 80 5.89 12.38 -15.93
CA ASP A 80 6.76 11.21 -15.85
C ASP A 80 7.03 10.78 -14.40
N GLN A 81 7.24 11.73 -13.49
CA GLN A 81 7.43 11.44 -12.07
C GLN A 81 6.16 10.89 -11.42
N VAL A 82 5.00 11.49 -11.71
CA VAL A 82 3.69 11.01 -11.25
C VAL A 82 3.45 9.58 -11.74
N LYS A 83 3.72 9.31 -13.02
CA LYS A 83 3.57 7.97 -13.61
C LYS A 83 4.46 6.93 -12.91
N ARG A 84 5.71 7.26 -12.64
CA ARG A 84 6.64 6.37 -11.90
C ARG A 84 6.16 6.12 -10.48
N LEU A 85 5.69 7.16 -9.78
CA LEU A 85 5.13 7.04 -8.43
C LEU A 85 3.90 6.12 -8.42
N MET A 86 2.96 6.34 -9.34
CA MET A 86 1.76 5.50 -9.46
C MET A 86 2.08 4.04 -9.77
N GLY A 87 3.09 3.79 -10.62
CA GLY A 87 3.61 2.45 -10.87
C GLY A 87 4.17 1.78 -9.61
N ARG A 88 4.98 2.52 -8.82
CA ARG A 88 5.51 2.03 -7.55
C ARG A 88 4.41 1.73 -6.54
N LEU A 89 3.45 2.64 -6.35
CA LEU A 89 2.30 2.43 -5.46
C LEU A 89 1.51 1.18 -5.85
N ASN A 90 1.27 0.97 -7.16
CA ASN A 90 0.56 -0.22 -7.62
C ASN A 90 1.34 -1.53 -7.34
N SER A 91 2.66 -1.51 -7.55
CA SER A 91 3.53 -2.65 -7.25
C SER A 91 3.54 -2.98 -5.75
N GLU A 92 3.65 -1.97 -4.89
CA GLU A 92 3.65 -2.12 -3.43
C GLU A 92 2.31 -2.65 -2.92
N LYS A 93 1.17 -2.10 -3.40
CA LYS A 93 -0.17 -2.63 -3.11
C LYS A 93 -0.28 -4.12 -3.44
N THR A 94 0.16 -4.49 -4.63
CA THR A 94 0.08 -5.87 -5.12
C THR A 94 0.95 -6.79 -4.27
N SER A 95 2.18 -6.37 -3.94
CA SER A 95 3.11 -7.13 -3.12
C SER A 95 2.60 -7.31 -1.69
N LEU A 96 2.02 -6.27 -1.08
CA LEU A 96 1.44 -6.34 0.25
C LEU A 96 0.24 -7.29 0.32
N ARG A 97 -0.64 -7.27 -0.70
CA ARG A 97 -1.76 -8.23 -0.82
C ARG A 97 -1.25 -9.65 -0.99
N GLY A 98 -0.28 -9.85 -1.89
CA GLY A 98 0.36 -11.15 -2.10
C GLY A 98 0.96 -11.72 -0.83
N ALA A 99 1.73 -10.91 -0.09
CA ALA A 99 2.32 -11.31 1.18
C ALA A 99 1.27 -11.64 2.24
N SER A 100 0.22 -10.82 2.38
CA SER A 100 -0.89 -11.09 3.30
C SER A 100 -1.54 -12.45 3.02
N ASN A 101 -1.81 -12.73 1.73
CA ASN A 101 -2.44 -13.99 1.32
C ASN A 101 -1.51 -15.18 1.56
N LEU A 102 -0.22 -15.06 1.23
CA LEU A 102 0.78 -16.11 1.44
C LEU A 102 0.87 -16.50 2.92
N PHE A 103 1.00 -15.51 3.81
CA PHE A 103 1.11 -15.80 5.24
C PHE A 103 -0.16 -16.39 5.83
N THR A 104 -1.33 -15.89 5.41
CA THR A 104 -2.62 -16.45 5.84
C THR A 104 -2.79 -17.90 5.38
N GLY A 105 -2.44 -18.20 4.13
CA GLY A 105 -2.51 -19.56 3.59
C GLY A 105 -1.54 -20.51 4.27
N ASN A 106 -0.30 -20.08 4.50
CA ASN A 106 0.70 -20.89 5.21
C ASN A 106 0.27 -21.22 6.64
N ASP A 107 -0.32 -20.27 7.35
CA ASP A 107 -0.84 -20.47 8.71
C ASP A 107 -1.97 -21.52 8.72
N GLN A 108 -2.92 -21.40 7.79
CA GLN A 108 -4.02 -22.35 7.65
C GLN A 108 -3.53 -23.77 7.32
N LEU A 109 -2.62 -23.92 6.37
CA LEU A 109 -2.04 -25.21 5.99
C LEU A 109 -1.27 -25.84 7.16
N THR A 110 -0.49 -25.03 7.87
CA THR A 110 0.27 -25.48 9.04
C THR A 110 -0.68 -25.96 10.14
N GLY A 111 -1.72 -25.18 10.46
CA GLY A 111 -2.73 -25.54 11.46
C GLY A 111 -3.53 -26.81 11.10
N GLN A 112 -3.78 -27.05 9.81
CA GLN A 112 -4.39 -28.30 9.33
C GLN A 112 -3.47 -29.51 9.58
N GLY A 113 -2.16 -29.35 9.41
CA GLY A 113 -1.17 -30.40 9.69
C GLY A 113 -1.06 -30.80 11.15
N PHE A 114 -1.49 -29.93 12.07
CA PHE A 114 -1.52 -30.20 13.52
C PHE A 114 -2.89 -30.65 14.03
N GLN A 115 -3.88 -30.89 13.17
CA GLN A 115 -5.17 -31.41 13.62
C GLN A 115 -4.99 -32.79 14.27
N PRO A 116 -5.58 -33.02 15.47
CA PRO A 116 -5.44 -34.29 16.15
C PRO A 116 -6.04 -35.40 15.30
N VAL A 117 -5.24 -36.44 15.04
CA VAL A 117 -5.74 -37.67 14.42
C VAL A 117 -6.65 -38.33 15.46
N THR A 118 -7.96 -38.30 15.22
CA THR A 118 -8.91 -39.07 16.02
C THR A 118 -8.58 -40.56 15.86
N SER A 119 -7.99 -41.18 16.88
CA SER A 119 -7.72 -42.61 16.87
C SER A 119 -9.05 -43.36 16.98
N LYS A 120 -9.22 -44.40 16.17
CA LYS A 120 -10.40 -45.30 16.25
C LYS A 120 -10.32 -46.29 17.44
N LEU A 121 -9.47 -46.02 18.43
CA LEU A 121 -9.21 -46.90 19.58
C LEU A 121 -9.85 -46.38 20.88
N SER A 122 -10.93 -45.62 20.80
CA SER A 122 -11.74 -45.31 21.97
C SER A 122 -12.63 -46.51 22.30
N GLY A 123 -12.10 -47.52 22.98
CA GLY A 123 -12.93 -48.66 23.43
C GLY A 123 -12.25 -50.00 23.74
N LEU A 124 -10.94 -50.05 23.99
CA LEU A 124 -10.30 -51.22 24.62
C LEU A 124 -9.74 -50.84 25.99
#